data_AF-E9E9A9-F1
#
_entry.id   AF-E9E9A9-F1
#
_cell.length_a   1.000
_cell.length_b   1.000
_cell.length_c   1.000
_cell.angle_alpha   90.00
_cell.angle_beta   90.00
_cell.angle_gamma   90.00
#
_symmetry.space_group_name_H-M   'P 1'
#
loop_
_entity.id
_entity.type
_entity.pdbx_description
1 polymer ?
#
loop_
_entity_poly.entity_id
_entity_poly.type
_entity_poly.pdbx_seq_one_letter_code
_entity_poly.pdbx_strand_id
1 'polypeptide(L)'
;MSDRPAPTQRIGPSHRSTGEKPSATLSAGVTFDNVCILPQTPQLIALLSMIRNKNTERADFIFYSNRIIRLLVEEGLNHLPVIAQTITTPVGRTYDGLMFQGKICGVSIMRAGEAMEQGLRDCCRSVRIGKILIQRDEDTAQPKLFYDKLPEDIADRWVLLLDPMFATGELYQASVVNDLQSIDRYTNCSCIMQEDLPSWQYKC
;
A
#
# COMPACT_ATOMS: atom_id res chain seq x y z
N MET A 1 38.49 33.32 -21.16
CA MET A 1 38.09 32.05 -20.51
C MET A 1 37.12 31.36 -21.45
N SER A 2 37.47 30.17 -21.93
CA SER A 2 36.69 29.40 -22.90
C SER A 2 35.49 28.75 -22.21
N ASP A 3 34.28 29.07 -22.70
CA ASP A 3 33.04 28.36 -22.38
C ASP A 3 33.14 26.91 -22.88
N ARG A 4 33.28 25.96 -21.94
CA ARG A 4 33.05 24.54 -22.24
C ARG A 4 31.63 24.20 -21.81
N PRO A 5 30.74 23.77 -22.73
CA PRO A 5 29.44 23.24 -22.33
C PRO A 5 29.65 21.98 -21.47
N ALA A 6 28.84 21.86 -20.42
CA ALA A 6 28.86 20.69 -19.54
C ALA A 6 28.59 19.40 -20.35
N PRO A 7 29.28 18.28 -20.07
CA PRO A 7 29.02 17.02 -20.76
C PRO A 7 27.63 16.49 -20.39
N THR A 8 26.64 16.72 -21.24
CA THR A 8 25.27 16.18 -21.13
C THR A 8 25.15 14.75 -21.65
N GLN A 9 26.27 14.02 -21.78
CA GLN A 9 26.26 12.64 -22.21
C GLN A 9 25.57 11.79 -21.14
N ARG A 10 24.37 11.27 -21.44
CA ARG A 10 23.66 10.36 -20.55
C ARG A 10 24.48 9.08 -20.41
N ILE A 11 25.02 8.84 -19.22
CA ILE A 11 25.64 7.56 -18.87
C ILE A 11 24.53 6.65 -18.36
N GLY A 12 23.99 5.81 -19.25
CA GLY A 12 22.95 4.84 -18.92
C GLY A 12 22.22 4.30 -20.15
N PRO A 13 21.51 3.17 -20.02
CA PRO A 13 20.69 2.65 -21.10
C PRO A 13 19.65 3.69 -21.54
N SER A 14 19.38 3.76 -22.85
CA SER A 14 18.38 4.65 -23.43
C SER A 14 17.02 4.44 -22.75
N HIS A 15 16.37 5.52 -22.32
CA HIS A 15 15.02 5.45 -21.75
C HIS A 15 14.05 4.90 -22.80
N ARG A 16 13.45 3.73 -22.54
CA ARG A 16 12.45 3.12 -23.43
C ARG A 16 11.21 3.99 -23.51
N SER A 17 10.68 4.19 -24.71
CA SER A 17 9.44 4.93 -24.92
C SER A 17 8.25 4.20 -24.27
N THR A 18 7.14 4.91 -24.00
CA THR A 18 5.96 4.34 -23.31
C THR A 18 5.39 3.08 -23.99
N GLY A 19 5.59 2.91 -25.30
CA GLY A 19 5.13 1.75 -26.07
C GLY A 19 6.04 0.50 -26.02
N GLU A 20 7.27 0.61 -25.51
CA GLU A 20 8.25 -0.51 -25.45
C GLU A 20 8.42 -1.09 -24.04
N LYS A 21 7.60 -0.63 -23.09
CA LYS A 21 7.64 -1.13 -21.71
C LYS A 21 7.04 -2.54 -21.67
N PRO A 22 7.70 -3.51 -21.03
CA PRO A 22 7.14 -4.85 -20.87
C PRO A 22 5.80 -4.77 -20.16
N SER A 23 4.80 -5.43 -20.72
CA SER A 23 3.48 -5.59 -20.12
C SER A 23 3.42 -6.93 -19.39
N ALA A 24 2.92 -6.94 -18.16
CA ALA A 24 2.61 -8.17 -17.44
C ALA A 24 1.19 -8.64 -17.80
N THR A 25 0.87 -9.91 -17.56
CA THR A 25 -0.52 -10.37 -17.52
C THR A 25 -1.22 -9.63 -16.39
N LEU A 26 -1.98 -8.59 -16.74
CA LEU A 26 -2.81 -7.87 -15.78
C LEU A 26 -4.12 -8.62 -15.62
N SER A 27 -4.52 -8.82 -14.37
CA SER A 27 -5.91 -9.09 -14.03
C SER A 27 -6.76 -7.97 -14.64
N ALA A 28 -7.91 -8.32 -15.20
CA ALA A 28 -8.80 -7.48 -16.01
C ALA A 28 -8.88 -6.00 -15.58
N GLY A 29 -9.06 -5.09 -16.55
CA GLY A 29 -9.23 -3.67 -16.28
C GLY A 29 -10.33 -3.43 -15.24
N VAL A 30 -9.94 -2.92 -14.07
CA VAL A 30 -10.89 -2.64 -12.98
C VAL A 30 -11.61 -1.33 -13.30
N THR A 31 -12.93 -1.36 -13.37
CA THR A 31 -13.78 -0.23 -13.79
C THR A 31 -14.46 0.47 -12.61
N PHE A 32 -13.76 0.62 -11.48
CA PHE A 32 -14.30 1.27 -10.29
C PHE A 32 -13.55 2.58 -10.01
N ASP A 33 -14.29 3.68 -9.84
CA ASP A 33 -13.72 5.03 -9.66
C ASP A 33 -12.92 5.18 -8.36
N ASN A 34 -13.19 4.35 -7.36
CA ASN A 34 -12.52 4.33 -6.07
C ASN A 34 -11.37 3.31 -5.98
N VAL A 35 -10.98 2.69 -7.10
CA VAL A 35 -9.84 1.76 -7.15
C VAL A 35 -8.66 2.42 -7.84
N CYS A 36 -7.57 2.60 -7.11
CA CYS A 36 -6.29 3.04 -7.65
C CYS A 36 -5.39 1.82 -7.91
N ILE A 37 -4.90 1.68 -9.14
CA ILE A 37 -3.94 0.63 -9.51
C ILE A 37 -2.56 1.26 -9.58
N LEU A 38 -1.59 0.69 -8.85
CA LEU A 38 -0.21 1.12 -8.96
C LEU A 38 0.28 1.12 -10.41
N PRO A 39 1.06 2.14 -10.81
CA PRO A 39 1.66 2.16 -12.14
C PRO A 39 2.46 0.89 -12.42
N GLN A 40 2.14 0.22 -13.53
CA GLN A 40 2.76 -1.03 -13.94
C GLN A 40 4.16 -0.78 -14.52
N THR A 41 5.10 -0.42 -13.66
CA THR A 41 6.49 -0.18 -14.03
C THR A 41 7.24 -1.51 -14.22
N PRO A 42 8.28 -1.56 -15.06
CA PRO A 42 9.11 -2.76 -15.20
C PRO A 42 9.67 -3.28 -13.87
N GLN A 43 9.94 -2.36 -12.93
CA GLN A 43 10.39 -2.71 -11.59
C GLN A 43 9.28 -3.40 -10.79
N LEU A 44 8.07 -2.84 -10.76
CA LEU A 44 6.94 -3.45 -10.05
C LEU A 44 6.63 -4.84 -10.61
N ILE A 45 6.64 -4.98 -11.94
CA ILE A 45 6.45 -6.26 -12.62
C ILE A 45 7.53 -7.28 -12.22
N ALA A 46 8.80 -6.87 -12.18
CA ALA A 46 9.88 -7.76 -11.75
C ALA A 46 9.72 -8.20 -10.28
N LEU A 47 9.33 -7.28 -9.39
CA LEU A 47 9.07 -7.60 -7.99
C LEU A 47 7.90 -8.60 -7.87
N LEU A 48 6.80 -8.35 -8.57
CA LEU A 48 5.62 -9.23 -8.63
C LEU A 48 5.98 -10.62 -9.17
N SER A 49 6.81 -10.70 -10.22
CA SER A 49 7.29 -11.98 -10.75
C SER A 49 8.09 -12.78 -9.73
N MET A 50 8.94 -12.13 -8.92
CA MET A 50 9.71 -12.80 -7.88
C MET A 50 8.81 -13.35 -6.78
N ILE A 51 7.85 -12.57 -6.27
CA ILE A 51 6.98 -13.04 -5.20
C ILE A 51 5.96 -14.10 -5.66
N ARG A 52 5.59 -14.10 -6.95
CA ARG A 52 4.69 -15.11 -7.55
C ARG A 52 5.41 -16.39 -7.96
N ASN A 53 6.74 -16.37 -8.08
CA ASN A 53 7.50 -17.56 -8.42
C ASN A 53 7.52 -18.55 -7.25
N LYS A 54 6.97 -19.75 -7.48
CA LYS A 54 6.91 -20.84 -6.49
C LYS A 54 8.29 -21.27 -5.96
N ASN A 55 9.35 -21.06 -6.75
CA ASN A 55 10.71 -21.45 -6.40
C ASN A 55 11.45 -20.37 -5.59
N THR A 56 10.83 -19.21 -5.31
CA THR A 56 11.45 -18.15 -4.52
C THR A 56 11.61 -18.56 -3.06
N GLU A 57 12.82 -18.36 -2.54
CA GLU A 57 13.17 -18.66 -1.15
C GLU A 57 12.43 -17.73 -0.18
N ARG A 58 12.28 -18.15 1.09
CA ARG A 58 11.53 -17.38 2.09
C ARG A 58 12.13 -15.99 2.32
N ALA A 59 13.45 -15.89 2.39
CA ALA A 59 14.15 -14.62 2.63
C ALA A 59 13.90 -13.62 1.49
N ASP A 60 14.04 -14.08 0.24
CA ASP A 60 13.77 -13.28 -0.94
C ASP A 60 12.30 -12.89 -1.04
N PHE A 61 11.38 -13.80 -0.73
CA PHE A 61 9.95 -13.50 -0.72
C PHE A 61 9.62 -12.36 0.25
N ILE A 62 10.13 -12.42 1.49
CA ILE A 62 9.93 -11.36 2.49
C ILE A 62 10.55 -10.05 2.00
N PHE A 63 11.77 -10.10 1.48
CA PHE A 63 12.48 -8.93 0.98
C PHE A 63 11.71 -8.22 -0.15
N TYR A 64 11.29 -8.96 -1.18
CA TYR A 64 10.55 -8.37 -2.30
C TYR A 64 9.13 -7.95 -1.92
N SER A 65 8.46 -8.69 -1.03
CA SER A 65 7.14 -8.31 -0.51
C SER A 65 7.20 -6.98 0.24
N ASN A 66 8.17 -6.80 1.14
CA ASN A 66 8.36 -5.54 1.86
C ASN A 66 8.59 -4.36 0.91
N ARG A 67 9.31 -4.58 -0.20
CA ARG A 67 9.50 -3.54 -1.23
C ARG A 67 8.19 -3.17 -1.94
N ILE A 68 7.36 -4.15 -2.27
CA ILE A 68 6.04 -3.89 -2.88
C ILE A 68 5.13 -3.16 -1.89
N ILE A 69 5.09 -3.60 -0.62
CA ILE A 69 4.32 -2.97 0.45
C ILE A 69 4.72 -1.49 0.60
N ARG A 70 6.03 -1.18 0.57
CA ARG A 70 6.48 0.22 0.64
C ARG A 70 5.90 1.07 -0.50
N LEU A 71 5.93 0.57 -1.73
CA LEU A 71 5.34 1.28 -2.89
C LEU A 71 3.85 1.50 -2.71
N LEU A 72 3.12 0.51 -2.18
CA LEU A 72 1.69 0.59 -1.96
C LEU A 72 1.32 1.55 -0.83
N VAL A 73 2.08 1.56 0.26
CA VAL A 73 1.85 2.51 1.35
C VAL A 73 2.10 3.94 0.89
N GLU A 74 3.21 4.20 0.18
CA GLU A 74 3.51 5.54 -0.36
C GLU A 74 2.39 6.03 -1.28
N GLU A 75 1.89 5.16 -2.16
CA GLU A 75 0.75 5.52 -3.01
C GLU A 75 -0.53 5.74 -2.20
N GLY A 76 -0.80 4.89 -1.21
CA GLY A 76 -1.93 5.05 -0.30
C GLY A 76 -1.93 6.40 0.44
N LEU A 77 -0.74 6.88 0.84
CA LEU A 77 -0.58 8.18 1.47
C LEU A 77 -0.86 9.35 0.52
N ASN A 78 -0.68 9.20 -0.79
CA ASN A 78 -0.99 10.24 -1.78
C ASN A 78 -2.49 10.55 -1.87
N HIS A 79 -3.36 9.64 -1.40
CA HIS A 79 -4.81 9.83 -1.37
C HIS A 79 -5.29 10.58 -0.12
N LEU A 80 -4.40 10.88 0.83
CA LEU A 80 -4.76 11.66 2.01
C LEU A 80 -4.87 13.15 1.67
N PRO A 81 -5.78 13.89 2.30
CA PRO A 81 -5.90 15.32 2.05
C PRO A 81 -4.66 16.07 2.52
N VAL A 82 -4.34 17.11 1.77
CA VAL A 82 -3.20 17.99 2.01
C VAL A 82 -3.67 19.44 2.06
N ILE A 83 -2.95 20.26 2.84
CA ILE A 83 -3.14 21.70 2.94
C ILE A 83 -1.89 22.42 2.45
N ALA A 84 -2.09 23.54 1.76
CA ALA A 84 -1.00 24.38 1.30
C ALA A 84 -0.25 24.97 2.49
N GLN A 85 1.08 24.89 2.46
CA GLN A 85 1.95 25.43 3.50
C GLN A 85 3.18 26.07 2.87
N THR A 86 3.26 27.39 2.95
CA THR A 86 4.48 28.11 2.58
C THR A 86 5.50 28.02 3.70
N ILE A 87 6.71 27.57 3.37
CA ILE A 87 7.85 27.51 4.31
C ILE A 87 8.98 28.42 3.83
N THR A 88 9.84 28.82 4.77
CA THR A 88 11.10 29.49 4.45
C THR A 88 12.22 28.47 4.43
N THR A 89 12.87 28.32 3.28
CA THR A 89 14.02 27.44 3.11
C THR A 89 15.24 27.97 3.86
N PRO A 90 16.25 27.13 4.21
CA PRO A 90 17.48 27.58 4.87
C PRO A 90 18.27 28.65 4.09
N VAL A 91 18.02 28.77 2.78
CA VAL A 91 18.61 29.79 1.90
C VAL A 91 17.79 31.09 1.86
N GLY A 92 16.79 31.25 2.74
CA GLY A 92 15.97 32.46 2.87
C GLY A 92 14.90 32.63 1.80
N ARG A 93 14.69 31.64 0.93
CA ARG A 93 13.65 31.67 -0.11
C ARG A 93 12.34 31.08 0.38
N THR A 94 11.23 31.66 -0.02
CA THR A 94 9.89 31.09 0.18
C THR A 94 9.68 29.89 -0.74
N TYR A 95 9.11 28.82 -0.20
CA TYR A 95 8.72 27.63 -0.94
C TYR A 95 7.27 27.29 -0.62
N ASP A 96 6.42 27.27 -1.65
CA ASP A 96 5.01 26.90 -1.54
C ASP A 96 4.91 25.37 -1.56
N GLY A 97 4.84 24.79 -0.37
CA GLY A 97 4.76 23.35 -0.15
C GLY A 97 3.37 22.87 0.23
N LEU A 98 3.31 21.60 0.61
CA LEU A 98 2.11 20.92 1.07
C LEU A 98 2.40 20.25 2.42
N MET A 99 1.37 20.15 3.26
CA MET A 99 1.39 19.41 4.51
C MET A 99 0.17 18.49 4.58
N PHE A 100 0.32 17.28 5.11
CA PHE A 100 -0.80 16.37 5.32
C PHE A 100 -1.81 16.94 6.32
N GLN A 101 -3.09 16.81 6.01
CA GLN A 101 -4.18 17.28 6.86
C GLN A 101 -4.63 16.20 7.83
N GLY A 102 -4.54 16.49 9.13
CA GLY A 102 -5.04 15.61 10.19
C GLY A 102 -4.03 14.54 10.61
N LYS A 103 -4.54 13.49 11.26
CA LYS A 103 -3.73 12.40 11.81
C LYS A 103 -4.09 11.10 11.11
N ILE A 104 -3.10 10.24 10.91
CA ILE A 104 -3.30 8.91 10.32
C ILE A 104 -3.26 7.81 11.38
N CYS A 105 -3.91 6.70 11.09
CA CYS A 105 -3.68 5.41 11.75
C CYS A 105 -3.79 4.28 10.73
N GLY A 106 -3.00 3.23 10.92
CA GLY A 106 -3.16 1.97 10.21
C GLY A 106 -4.09 1.04 10.98
N VAL A 107 -4.88 0.24 10.29
CA VAL A 107 -5.60 -0.90 10.87
C VAL A 107 -5.20 -2.15 10.11
N SER A 108 -4.56 -3.11 10.79
CA SER A 108 -4.15 -4.37 10.17
C SER A 108 -5.20 -5.45 10.38
N ILE A 109 -5.55 -6.13 9.28
CA ILE A 109 -6.38 -7.34 9.34
C ILE A 109 -5.47 -8.52 9.64
N MET A 110 -5.57 -9.06 10.85
CA MET A 110 -4.78 -10.20 11.27
C MET A 110 -5.17 -11.46 10.49
N ARG A 111 -4.22 -12.32 10.12
CA ARG A 111 -2.76 -12.23 10.40
C ARG A 111 -1.96 -11.58 9.26
N ALA A 112 -2.48 -11.64 8.02
CA ALA A 112 -1.73 -11.24 6.84
C ALA A 112 -1.40 -9.73 6.80
N GLY A 113 -2.31 -8.87 7.28
CA GLY A 113 -2.11 -7.43 7.38
C GLY A 113 -0.96 -7.01 8.27
N GLU A 114 -0.51 -7.86 9.21
CA GLU A 114 0.64 -7.58 10.08
C GLU A 114 1.94 -7.40 9.27
N ALA A 115 2.06 -8.08 8.12
CA ALA A 115 3.22 -7.95 7.24
C ALA A 115 3.37 -6.53 6.68
N MET A 116 2.28 -5.77 6.58
CA MET A 116 2.28 -4.40 6.05
C MET A 116 2.57 -3.34 7.12
N GLU A 117 2.48 -3.69 8.41
CA GLU A 117 2.70 -2.75 9.52
C GLU A 117 4.10 -2.14 9.47
N GLN A 118 5.11 -2.95 9.15
CA GLN A 118 6.49 -2.48 9.06
C GLN A 118 6.64 -1.44 7.95
N GLY A 119 6.10 -1.70 6.77
CA GLY A 119 6.12 -0.75 5.65
C GLY A 119 5.46 0.58 6.02
N LEU A 120 4.34 0.55 6.75
CA LEU A 120 3.67 1.76 7.23
C LEU A 120 4.49 2.51 8.29
N ARG A 121 5.13 1.81 9.24
CA ARG A 121 6.01 2.44 10.25
C ARG A 121 7.25 3.07 9.63
N ASP A 122 7.78 2.46 8.58
CA ASP A 122 8.93 2.99 7.85
C ASP A 122 8.57 4.26 7.09
N CYS A 123 7.32 4.42 6.63
CA CYS A 123 6.83 5.66 6.00
C CYS A 123 6.49 6.71 7.05
N CYS A 124 5.87 6.28 8.16
CA CYS A 124 5.25 7.16 9.14
C CYS A 124 5.67 6.77 10.56
N ARG A 125 6.74 7.41 11.05
CA ARG A 125 7.42 7.06 12.33
C ARG A 125 6.51 7.00 13.57
N SER A 126 5.43 7.78 13.61
CA SER A 126 4.54 7.90 14.78
C SER A 126 3.09 7.46 14.51
N VAL A 127 2.90 6.58 13.52
CA VAL A 127 1.57 6.05 13.17
C VAL A 127 1.04 5.11 14.26
N ARG A 128 -0.23 5.29 14.64
CA ARG A 128 -0.94 4.34 15.51
C ARG A 128 -1.42 3.17 14.67
N ILE A 129 -1.30 1.96 15.19
CA ILE A 129 -1.75 0.74 14.51
C ILE A 129 -2.82 0.08 15.36
N GLY A 130 -4.04 -0.01 14.82
CA GLY A 130 -5.10 -0.87 15.32
C GLY A 130 -5.01 -2.25 14.70
N LYS A 131 -5.59 -3.24 15.37
CA LYS A 131 -5.63 -4.63 14.89
C LYS A 131 -7.06 -5.15 14.91
N ILE A 132 -7.43 -5.87 13.87
CA ILE A 132 -8.71 -6.60 13.82
C ILE A 132 -8.45 -8.06 13.43
N LEU A 133 -9.12 -8.99 14.09
CA LEU A 133 -9.13 -10.40 13.76
C LEU A 133 -10.53 -10.80 13.30
N ILE A 134 -10.62 -11.18 12.04
CA ILE A 134 -11.84 -11.67 11.43
C ILE A 134 -11.62 -13.15 11.16
N GLN A 135 -12.53 -13.98 11.64
CA GLN A 135 -12.52 -15.41 11.39
C GLN A 135 -13.92 -15.85 10.96
N ARG A 136 -13.97 -16.84 10.08
CA ARG A 136 -15.24 -17.43 9.65
C ARG A 136 -15.75 -18.34 10.76
N ASP A 137 -17.02 -18.16 11.11
CA ASP A 137 -17.74 -19.06 11.99
C ASP A 137 -17.91 -20.42 11.29
N GLU A 138 -17.62 -21.52 12.01
CA GLU A 138 -17.55 -22.87 11.43
C GLU A 138 -18.91 -23.38 10.97
N ASP A 139 -20.00 -22.93 11.61
CA ASP A 139 -21.36 -23.38 11.32
C ASP A 139 -22.03 -22.55 10.22
N THR A 140 -21.80 -21.24 10.23
CA THR A 140 -22.49 -20.31 9.31
C THR A 140 -21.65 -19.88 8.12
N ALA A 141 -20.35 -20.17 8.13
CA ALA A 141 -19.34 -19.67 7.19
C ALA A 141 -19.29 -18.13 7.07
N GLN A 142 -19.98 -17.41 7.97
CA GLN A 142 -20.04 -15.95 7.96
C GLN A 142 -18.82 -15.36 8.66
N PRO A 143 -18.29 -14.23 8.17
CA PRO A 143 -17.19 -13.53 8.81
C PRO A 143 -17.66 -12.89 10.12
N LYS A 144 -17.04 -13.26 11.23
CA LYS A 144 -17.33 -12.70 12.56
C LYS A 144 -16.09 -11.99 13.10
N LEU A 145 -16.32 -10.89 13.81
CA LEU A 145 -15.26 -10.21 14.56
C LEU A 145 -14.94 -11.03 15.82
N PHE A 146 -13.70 -11.48 15.94
CA PHE A 146 -13.22 -12.20 17.12
C PHE A 146 -12.40 -11.32 18.06
N TYR A 147 -11.70 -10.33 17.51
CA TYR A 147 -10.88 -9.42 18.28
C TYR A 147 -10.72 -8.08 17.55
N ASP A 148 -10.89 -6.99 18.27
CA ASP A 148 -10.52 -5.66 17.82
C ASP A 148 -9.74 -4.92 18.92
N LYS A 149 -8.70 -4.22 18.49
CA LYS A 149 -7.99 -3.26 19.31
C LYS A 149 -7.67 -2.06 18.46
N LEU A 150 -8.60 -1.13 18.44
CA LEU A 150 -8.51 0.12 17.67
C LEU A 150 -8.06 1.27 18.59
N PRO A 151 -7.40 2.31 18.06
CA PRO A 151 -7.16 3.54 18.81
C PRO A 151 -8.48 4.19 19.23
N GLU A 152 -8.57 4.67 20.46
CA GLU A 152 -9.78 5.34 20.99
C GLU A 152 -10.17 6.59 20.17
N ASP A 153 -9.19 7.26 19.58
CA ASP A 153 -9.37 8.46 18.75
C ASP A 153 -9.40 8.16 17.24
N ILE A 154 -9.82 6.96 16.84
CA ILE A 154 -9.90 6.55 15.43
C ILE A 154 -10.89 7.38 14.61
N ALA A 155 -11.97 7.88 15.22
CA ALA A 155 -12.99 8.69 14.56
C ALA A 155 -12.45 10.03 13.99
N ASP A 156 -11.38 10.55 14.59
CA ASP A 156 -10.72 11.81 14.19
C ASP A 156 -9.50 11.58 13.28
N ARG A 157 -9.29 10.35 12.82
CA ARG A 157 -8.11 9.93 12.05
C ARG A 157 -8.48 9.39 10.67
N TRP A 158 -7.54 9.53 9.75
CA TRP A 158 -7.56 8.83 8.48
C TRP A 158 -7.10 7.39 8.70
N VAL A 159 -7.94 6.45 8.30
CA VAL A 159 -7.69 5.02 8.49
C VAL A 159 -7.11 4.44 7.20
N LEU A 160 -5.90 3.88 7.29
CA LEU A 160 -5.31 3.03 6.27
C LEU A 160 -5.56 1.57 6.64
N LEU A 161 -6.51 0.92 5.97
CA LEU A 161 -6.74 -0.51 6.15
C LEU A 161 -5.64 -1.31 5.42
N LEU A 162 -5.00 -2.23 6.14
CA LEU A 162 -3.86 -3.00 5.65
C LEU A 162 -4.24 -4.46 5.48
N ASP A 163 -4.30 -4.91 4.22
CA ASP A 163 -4.49 -6.31 3.86
C ASP A 163 -3.74 -6.62 2.54
N PRO A 164 -2.76 -7.55 2.55
CA PRO A 164 -2.02 -7.91 1.34
C PRO A 164 -2.79 -8.84 0.39
N MET A 165 -3.97 -9.35 0.77
CA MET A 165 -4.74 -10.27 -0.06
C MET A 165 -6.23 -9.92 -0.08
N PHE A 166 -6.65 -9.22 -1.13
CA PHE A 166 -8.08 -9.02 -1.42
C PHE A 166 -8.67 -10.26 -2.14
N ALA A 167 -8.97 -11.32 -1.38
CA ALA A 167 -9.42 -12.60 -1.95
C ALA A 167 -10.95 -12.78 -1.94
N THR A 168 -11.66 -12.22 -0.96
CA THR A 168 -13.13 -12.35 -0.86
C THR A 168 -13.68 -11.09 -0.20
N GLY A 169 -14.47 -10.31 -0.94
CA GLY A 169 -15.13 -9.11 -0.42
C GLY A 169 -16.01 -9.38 0.82
N GLU A 170 -16.38 -10.65 1.05
CA GLU A 170 -17.06 -11.13 2.26
C GLU A 170 -16.35 -10.73 3.55
N LEU A 171 -15.00 -10.79 3.62
CA LEU A 171 -14.27 -10.41 4.84
C LEU A 171 -14.50 -8.94 5.22
N TYR A 172 -14.77 -8.08 4.24
CA TYR A 172 -15.03 -6.66 4.43
C TYR A 172 -16.50 -6.36 4.73
N GLN A 173 -17.40 -7.36 4.67
CA GLN A 173 -18.79 -7.24 5.11
C GLN A 173 -18.94 -7.44 6.62
N ALA A 174 -17.87 -7.77 7.34
CA ALA A 174 -17.88 -7.83 8.79
C ALA A 174 -18.28 -6.46 9.37
N SER A 175 -19.15 -6.44 10.38
CA SER A 175 -19.74 -5.20 10.93
C SER A 175 -18.70 -4.13 11.23
N VAL A 176 -17.56 -4.49 11.82
CA VAL A 176 -16.51 -3.51 12.17
C VAL A 176 -15.85 -2.89 10.94
N VAL A 177 -15.74 -3.62 9.84
CA VAL A 177 -15.18 -3.10 8.59
C VAL A 177 -16.21 -2.19 7.92
N ASN A 178 -17.50 -2.54 7.97
CA ASN A 178 -18.57 -1.63 7.54
C ASN A 178 -18.62 -0.36 8.41
N ASP A 179 -18.41 -0.49 9.72
CA ASP A 179 -18.37 0.64 10.65
C ASP A 179 -17.16 1.55 10.33
N LEU A 180 -15.99 0.96 10.02
CA LEU A 180 -14.82 1.70 9.55
C LEU A 180 -15.03 2.33 8.16
N GLN A 181 -15.76 1.67 7.25
CA GLN A 181 -16.13 2.21 5.94
C GLN A 181 -17.20 3.31 6.05
N SER A 182 -18.00 3.31 7.11
CA SER A 182 -18.98 4.37 7.38
C SER A 182 -18.32 5.67 7.87
N ILE A 183 -17.05 5.60 8.28
CA ILE A 183 -16.24 6.77 8.57
C ILE A 183 -15.84 7.38 7.23
N ASP A 184 -16.28 8.62 6.98
CA ASP A 184 -16.06 9.41 5.75
C ASP A 184 -14.57 9.70 5.42
N ARG A 185 -13.64 9.11 6.19
CA ARG A 185 -12.18 9.30 6.14
C ARG A 185 -11.43 7.98 5.99
N TYR A 186 -11.94 7.12 5.12
CA TYR A 186 -11.47 5.76 4.91
C TYR A 186 -10.66 5.63 3.60
N THR A 187 -9.45 5.08 3.68
CA THR A 187 -8.65 4.69 2.51
C THR A 187 -8.22 3.23 2.65
N ASN A 188 -8.63 2.37 1.71
CA ASN A 188 -8.20 0.98 1.67
C ASN A 188 -6.88 0.86 0.90
N CYS A 189 -5.84 0.36 1.56
CA CYS A 189 -4.56 0.05 0.92
C CYS A 189 -4.43 -1.47 0.79
N SER A 190 -5.09 -2.03 -0.21
CA SER A 190 -5.03 -3.45 -0.50
C SER A 190 -4.03 -3.76 -1.60
N CYS A 191 -3.13 -4.70 -1.35
CA CYS A 191 -2.33 -5.34 -2.38
C CYS A 191 -3.16 -6.51 -2.93
N ILE A 192 -3.28 -6.69 -4.25
CA ILE A 192 -3.80 -7.96 -4.78
C ILE A 192 -2.61 -8.90 -5.02
N MET A 193 -2.29 -9.71 -4.02
CA MET A 193 -1.20 -10.70 -4.07
C MET A 193 -1.71 -12.10 -4.44
N GLN A 194 -2.75 -12.25 -5.27
CA GLN A 194 -3.27 -13.59 -5.62
C GLN A 194 -3.44 -13.83 -7.13
N GLU A 195 -2.90 -14.96 -7.57
CA GLU A 195 -3.62 -15.96 -8.39
C GLU A 195 -3.60 -17.28 -7.60
N ASP A 196 -4.70 -18.01 -7.66
CA ASP A 196 -5.13 -19.12 -6.80
C ASP A 196 -4.08 -20.20 -6.50
N LEU A 197 -3.48 -20.20 -5.29
CA LEU A 197 -2.84 -21.41 -4.74
C LEU A 197 -2.93 -21.49 -3.20
N PRO A 198 -3.46 -22.59 -2.62
CA PRO A 198 -3.72 -22.76 -1.19
C PRO A 198 -2.47 -22.94 -0.29
N SER A 199 -1.25 -22.80 -0.81
CA SER A 199 0.00 -23.10 -0.07
C SER A 199 0.66 -21.89 0.61
N TRP A 200 0.16 -20.67 0.42
CA TRP A 200 0.82 -19.44 0.89
C TRP A 200 0.53 -19.04 2.34
N GLN A 201 -0.52 -19.58 2.98
CA GLN A 201 -0.88 -19.25 4.37
C GLN A 201 0.22 -19.56 5.40
N TYR A 202 1.25 -20.34 5.03
CA TYR A 202 2.31 -20.79 5.94
C TYR A 202 3.68 -20.13 5.72
N LYS A 203 3.80 -19.18 4.77
CA LYS A 203 5.07 -18.49 4.48
C LYS A 203 5.20 -17.08 5.06
N CYS A 204 4.14 -16.51 5.63
CA CYS A 204 4.23 -15.34 6.50
C CYS A 204 4.61 -15.82 7.91
#